data_AF-A0A3R6QT30-F1
#
_entry.id   AF-A0A3R6QT30-F1
#
_cell.length_a   1.000
_cell.length_b   1.000
_cell.length_c   1.000
_cell.angle_alpha   90.00
_cell.angle_beta   90.00
_cell.angle_gamma   90.00
#
_symmetry.space_group_name_H-M   'P 1'
#
loop_
_entity.id
_entity.type
_entity.pdbx_description
1 polymer ?
#
loop_
_entity_poly.entity_id
_entity_poly.type
_entity_poly.pdbx_seq_one_letter_code
_entity_poly.pdbx_strand_id
1 'polypeptide(L)'
;MDKLPILICNAGDEVDGNFTGLIANRLADQYQRPCLLMRRKGDICKGSGRGSDKCEIVNFNQWCKDTGLFDRVDGHAGAFGCEISFDNTNKLLSLLSTMRKIDEPTYHVYNVYESNQIHDQIIKNVAKWNYIWGNNITDPIFLSKISLVINIIYIF
;
A
#
# COMPACT_ATOMS: atom_id res chain seq x y z
N MET A 1 -4.18 8.78 18.18
CA MET A 1 -4.92 7.62 17.63
C MET A 1 -3.90 6.69 17.03
N ASP A 2 -3.78 5.48 17.56
CA ASP A 2 -2.86 4.48 17.01
C ASP A 2 -3.28 4.14 15.58
N LYS A 3 -2.37 4.39 14.64
CA LYS A 3 -2.59 4.13 13.22
C LYS A 3 -2.45 2.64 12.96
N LEU A 4 -3.57 1.95 12.71
CA LEU A 4 -3.53 0.58 12.17
C LEU A 4 -2.78 0.57 10.83
N PRO A 5 -2.07 -0.51 10.48
CA PRO A 5 -1.36 -0.59 9.20
C PRO A 5 -2.32 -0.60 8.00
N ILE A 6 -3.54 -1.10 8.18
CA ILE A 6 -4.58 -1.11 7.16
C ILE A 6 -5.75 -0.26 7.64
N LEU A 7 -6.29 0.58 6.75
CA LEU A 7 -7.51 1.35 7.00
C LEU A 7 -8.73 0.44 6.88
N ILE A 8 -9.51 0.34 7.95
CA ILE A 8 -10.81 -0.33 7.93
C ILE A 8 -11.88 0.74 8.09
N CYS A 9 -12.68 0.95 7.05
CA CYS A 9 -13.68 2.02 6.99
C CYS A 9 -15.07 1.46 6.72
N ASN A 10 -16.09 2.03 7.37
CA ASN A 10 -17.49 1.74 7.10
C ASN A 10 -18.03 2.73 6.05
N ALA A 11 -18.54 2.22 4.94
CA ALA A 11 -19.25 3.03 3.96
C ALA A 11 -20.70 3.25 4.43
N GLY A 12 -21.04 4.51 4.70
CA GLY A 12 -22.41 4.93 5.02
C GLY A 12 -23.42 4.49 3.95
N ASP A 13 -24.69 4.39 4.34
CA ASP A 13 -25.76 3.89 3.47
C ASP A 13 -26.02 4.81 2.26
N GLU A 14 -25.66 6.09 2.38
CA GLU A 14 -25.74 7.11 1.34
C GLU A 14 -24.72 6.93 0.20
N VAL A 15 -23.67 6.13 0.42
CA VAL A 15 -22.63 5.88 -0.59
C VAL A 15 -23.13 4.83 -1.59
N ASP A 16 -23.11 5.14 -2.90
CA ASP A 16 -23.38 4.10 -3.90
C ASP A 16 -22.26 3.04 -3.83
N GLY A 17 -22.63 1.75 -3.91
CA GLY A 17 -21.66 0.65 -3.96
C GLY A 17 -20.62 0.81 -5.07
N ASN A 18 -21.01 1.42 -6.19
CA ASN A 18 -20.14 1.69 -7.34
C ASN A 18 -19.03 2.72 -7.03
N PHE A 19 -19.23 3.60 -6.03
CA PHE A 19 -18.22 4.59 -5.62
C PHE A 19 -17.26 4.08 -4.54
N THR A 20 -17.56 2.96 -3.89
CA THR A 20 -16.71 2.44 -2.79
C THR A 20 -15.27 2.20 -3.23
N GLY A 21 -15.06 1.73 -4.46
CA GLY A 21 -13.72 1.52 -5.01
C GLY A 21 -12.93 2.81 -5.21
N LEU A 22 -13.58 3.87 -5.67
CA LEU A 22 -12.96 5.19 -5.89
C LEU A 22 -12.63 5.88 -4.56
N ILE A 23 -13.52 5.76 -3.58
CA ILE A 23 -13.31 6.31 -2.23
C ILE A 23 -12.17 5.55 -1.53
N ALA A 24 -12.18 4.21 -1.58
CA ALA A 24 -11.10 3.39 -1.02
C ALA A 24 -9.74 3.75 -1.63
N ASN A 25 -9.70 4.05 -2.93
CA ASN A 25 -8.46 4.45 -3.61
C ASN A 25 -7.94 5.78 -3.06
N ARG A 26 -8.82 6.79 -3.00
CA ARG A 26 -8.47 8.10 -2.44
C ARG A 26 -8.00 8.01 -1.00
N LEU A 27 -8.62 7.15 -0.19
CA LEU A 27 -8.18 6.92 1.19
C LEU A 27 -6.81 6.24 1.24
N ALA A 28 -6.58 5.22 0.42
CA ALA A 28 -5.28 4.56 0.35
C ALA A 28 -4.16 5.52 -0.08
N ASP A 29 -4.45 6.39 -1.06
CA ASP A 29 -3.53 7.43 -1.53
C ASP A 29 -3.29 8.51 -0.47
N GLN A 30 -4.35 9.02 0.16
CA GLN A 30 -4.23 10.10 1.14
C GLN A 30 -3.45 9.66 2.39
N TYR A 31 -3.67 8.43 2.84
CA TYR A 31 -3.09 7.92 4.08
C TYR A 31 -1.91 6.97 3.87
N GLN A 32 -1.52 6.71 2.61
CA GLN A 32 -0.38 5.88 2.21
C GLN A 32 -0.38 4.50 2.88
N ARG A 33 -1.56 3.88 2.96
CA ARG A 33 -1.82 2.59 3.60
C ARG A 33 -2.92 1.86 2.85
N PRO A 34 -2.91 0.51 2.79
CA PRO A 34 -4.02 -0.22 2.18
C PRO A 34 -5.34 0.08 2.89
N CYS A 35 -6.44 0.04 2.15
CA CYS A 35 -7.77 0.40 2.62
C CYS A 35 -8.80 -0.67 2.25
N LEU A 36 -9.60 -1.07 3.24
CA LEU A 36 -10.85 -1.80 3.09
C LEU A 36 -12.00 -0.86 3.44
N LEU A 37 -12.77 -0.49 2.41
CA LEU A 37 -14.00 0.29 2.59
C LEU A 37 -15.18 -0.65 2.35
N MET A 38 -15.91 -0.97 3.43
CA MET A 38 -16.96 -1.99 3.43
C MET A 38 -18.26 -1.43 4.00
N ARG A 39 -19.39 -1.98 3.58
CA ARG A 39 -20.70 -1.75 4.19
C ARG A 39 -21.17 -3.01 4.88
N ARG A 40 -21.69 -2.87 6.10
CA ARG A 40 -22.37 -3.95 6.82
C ARG A 40 -23.81 -4.08 6.34
N LYS A 41 -24.24 -5.31 6.03
CA LYS A 41 -25.63 -5.71 5.82
C LYS A 41 -25.89 -7.00 6.59
N GLY A 42 -26.62 -6.92 7.70
CA GLY A 42 -26.75 -8.05 8.63
C GLY A 42 -25.39 -8.42 9.21
N ASP A 43 -25.02 -9.69 9.08
CA ASP A 43 -23.75 -10.22 9.61
C ASP A 43 -22.62 -10.27 8.56
N ILE A 44 -22.83 -9.63 7.40
CA ILE A 44 -21.84 -9.61 6.32
C ILE A 44 -21.39 -8.17 6.07
N CYS A 45 -20.08 -7.97 5.97
CA CYS A 45 -19.45 -6.75 5.50
C CYS A 45 -18.93 -6.97 4.07
N LYS A 46 -19.39 -6.15 3.13
CA LYS A 46 -19.00 -6.24 1.71
C LYS A 46 -18.52 -4.90 1.19
N GLY A 47 -17.48 -4.90 0.36
CA GLY A 47 -17.00 -3.67 -0.27
C GLY A 47 -15.72 -3.84 -1.08
N SER A 48 -14.90 -2.80 -1.07
CA SER A 48 -13.72 -2.67 -1.91
C SER A 48 -12.43 -2.64 -1.09
N GLY A 49 -11.43 -3.38 -1.56
CA GLY A 49 -10.05 -3.31 -1.11
C GLY A 49 -9.16 -2.57 -2.10
N ARG A 50 -8.27 -1.72 -1.58
CA ARG A 50 -7.25 -0.99 -2.33
C ARG A 50 -5.90 -1.09 -1.63
N GLY A 51 -4.88 -1.52 -2.36
CA GLY A 51 -3.49 -1.55 -1.88
C GLY A 51 -2.89 -0.16 -1.77
N SER A 52 -1.64 -0.08 -1.32
CA SER A 52 -0.85 1.14 -1.37
C SER A 52 0.57 0.80 -1.76
N ASP A 53 1.12 1.51 -2.74
CA ASP A 53 2.49 1.32 -3.21
C ASP A 53 3.54 1.76 -2.19
N LYS A 54 3.09 2.46 -1.13
CA LYS A 54 3.95 2.98 -0.06
C LYS A 54 3.90 2.17 1.23
N CYS A 55 3.62 0.87 1.13
CA CYS A 55 3.57 -0.04 2.27
C CYS A 55 4.26 -1.39 1.98
N GLU A 56 4.60 -2.13 3.03
CA GLU A 56 5.23 -3.45 2.92
C GLU A 56 4.33 -4.52 2.26
N ILE A 57 3.01 -4.30 2.22
CA ILE A 57 2.03 -5.24 1.67
C ILE A 57 1.87 -5.03 0.15
N VAL A 58 2.71 -5.69 -0.63
CA VAL A 58 2.74 -5.57 -2.10
C VAL A 58 1.47 -6.12 -2.76
N ASN A 59 1.05 -7.34 -2.38
CA ASN A 59 -0.14 -7.98 -2.92
C ASN A 59 -1.23 -8.03 -1.85
N PHE A 60 -1.99 -6.94 -1.73
CA PHE A 60 -3.00 -6.80 -0.69
C PHE A 60 -4.16 -7.80 -0.86
N ASN A 61 -4.52 -8.13 -2.09
CA ASN A 61 -5.50 -9.19 -2.37
C ASN A 61 -5.08 -10.53 -1.79
N GLN A 62 -3.84 -10.95 -2.09
CA GLN A 62 -3.31 -12.22 -1.59
C GLN A 62 -3.15 -12.18 -0.07
N TRP A 63 -2.69 -11.06 0.49
CA TRP A 63 -2.61 -10.88 1.94
C TRP A 63 -3.97 -11.12 2.61
N CYS A 64 -5.07 -10.56 2.07
CA CYS A 64 -6.41 -10.81 2.58
C CYS A 64 -6.80 -12.29 2.51
N LYS A 65 -6.49 -12.98 1.39
CA LYS A 65 -6.75 -14.43 1.23
C LYS A 65 -5.98 -15.25 2.27
N ASP A 66 -4.71 -14.94 2.45
CA ASP A 66 -3.81 -15.68 3.35
C ASP A 66 -4.24 -15.56 4.82
N THR A 67 -4.98 -14.51 5.21
CA THR A 67 -5.55 -14.42 6.56
C THR A 67 -6.57 -15.51 6.88
N GLY A 68 -7.22 -16.09 5.86
CA GLY A 68 -8.34 -17.02 6.03
C GLY A 68 -9.60 -16.41 6.69
N LEU A 69 -9.66 -15.08 6.84
CA LEU A 69 -10.78 -14.40 7.51
C LEU A 69 -11.92 -14.00 6.57
N PHE A 70 -11.64 -13.88 5.26
CA PHE A 70 -12.57 -13.38 4.26
C PHE A 70 -13.31 -14.52 3.57
N ASP A 71 -14.62 -14.34 3.37
CA ASP A 71 -15.47 -15.28 2.65
C ASP A 71 -15.28 -15.15 1.13
N ARG A 72 -14.91 -13.96 0.64
CA ARG A 72 -14.58 -13.71 -0.77
C ARG A 72 -13.54 -12.60 -0.92
N VAL A 73 -12.57 -12.78 -1.82
CA VAL A 73 -11.58 -11.77 -2.21
C VAL A 73 -11.27 -11.90 -3.71
N ASP A 74 -11.88 -11.05 -4.54
CA ASP A 74 -11.83 -11.17 -6.01
C ASP A 74 -11.37 -9.88 -6.67
N GLY A 75 -10.39 -10.00 -7.57
CA GLY A 75 -9.81 -8.88 -8.31
C GLY A 75 -8.29 -9.01 -8.42
N HIS A 76 -7.64 -7.88 -8.65
CA HIS A 76 -6.19 -7.78 -8.82
C HIS A 76 -5.48 -7.51 -7.50
N ALA A 77 -4.15 -7.65 -7.50
CA ALA A 77 -3.28 -7.53 -6.33
C ALA A 77 -3.54 -6.26 -5.50
N GLY A 78 -3.71 -5.11 -6.15
CA GLY A 78 -3.96 -3.81 -5.51
C GLY A 78 -5.40 -3.31 -5.55
N ALA A 79 -6.33 -4.01 -6.22
CA ALA A 79 -7.71 -3.56 -6.36
C ALA A 79 -8.68 -4.73 -6.49
N PHE A 80 -9.56 -4.90 -5.50
CA PHE A 80 -10.44 -6.05 -5.41
C PHE A 80 -11.76 -5.74 -4.69
N GLY A 81 -12.75 -6.60 -4.89
CA GLY A 81 -13.93 -6.69 -4.05
C GLY A 81 -13.72 -7.73 -2.95
N CYS A 82 -14.27 -7.48 -1.76
CA CYS A 82 -14.15 -8.39 -0.63
C CYS A 82 -15.48 -8.57 0.13
N GLU A 83 -15.58 -9.70 0.81
CA GLU A 83 -16.68 -10.06 1.70
C GLU A 83 -16.13 -10.75 2.94
N ILE A 84 -16.59 -10.34 4.12
CA ILE A 84 -16.14 -10.84 5.42
C ILE A 84 -17.31 -10.80 6.41
N SER A 85 -17.49 -11.88 7.18
CA SER A 85 -18.45 -11.89 8.29
C SER A 85 -18.12 -10.84 9.36
N PHE A 86 -19.14 -10.28 9.99
CA PHE A 86 -18.98 -9.26 11.04
C PHE A 86 -18.10 -9.77 12.19
N ASP A 87 -18.24 -11.03 12.59
CA ASP A 87 -17.40 -11.64 13.62
C ASP A 87 -15.93 -11.70 13.23
N ASN A 88 -15.63 -12.02 11.97
CA ASN A 88 -14.25 -12.03 11.47
C ASN A 88 -13.66 -10.62 11.34
N THR A 89 -14.48 -9.56 11.25
CA THR A 89 -13.94 -8.18 11.29
C THR A 89 -13.28 -7.86 12.63
N ASN A 90 -13.80 -8.39 13.75
CA ASN A 90 -13.17 -8.23 15.06
C ASN A 90 -11.82 -8.96 15.11
N LYS A 91 -11.76 -10.19 14.58
CA LYS A 91 -10.50 -10.96 14.47
C LYS A 91 -9.49 -10.24 13.59
N LEU A 92 -9.93 -9.64 12.48
CA LEU A 92 -9.10 -8.83 11.61
C LEU A 92 -8.53 -7.64 12.38
N LEU A 93 -9.35 -6.89 13.14
CA LEU A 93 -8.86 -5.78 13.97
C LEU A 93 -7.85 -6.24 15.01
N SER A 94 -8.06 -7.41 15.64
CA SER A 94 -7.08 -8.00 16.56
C SER A 94 -5.79 -8.42 15.87
N LEU A 95 -5.84 -8.94 14.64
CA LEU A 95 -4.64 -9.22 13.85
C LEU A 95 -3.88 -7.93 13.55
N LEU A 96 -4.58 -6.89 13.08
CA LEU A 96 -3.98 -5.61 12.70
C LEU A 96 -3.33 -4.88 13.89
N SER A 97 -3.83 -5.06 15.12
CA SER A 97 -3.24 -4.44 16.31
C SER A 97 -1.90 -5.07 16.71
N THR A 98 -1.63 -6.31 16.29
CA THR A 98 -0.34 -7.00 16.52
C THR A 98 0.71 -6.70 15.45
N MET A 99 0.28 -6.15 14.31
CA MET A 99 1.17 -5.82 13.20
C MET A 99 1.97 -4.55 13.50
N ARG A 100 3.16 -4.45 12.91
CA ARG A 100 3.94 -3.21 12.92
C ARG A 100 3.11 -2.09 12.26
N LYS A 101 3.08 -0.92 12.90
CA LYS A 101 2.42 0.27 12.35
C LYS A 101 3.17 0.74 11.10
N ILE A 102 2.41 1.25 10.14
CA ILE A 102 2.98 1.98 9.00
C ILE A 102 3.00 3.45 9.40
N ASP A 103 4.11 3.86 10.00
CA ASP A 103 4.32 5.23 10.47
C ASP A 103 4.95 6.12 9.38
N GLU A 104 5.68 5.51 8.44
CA GLU A 104 6.36 6.19 7.33
C GLU A 104 6.07 5.48 5.98
N PRO A 105 5.99 6.23 4.87
CA PRO A 105 5.89 5.65 3.54
C PRO A 105 7.07 4.71 3.25
N THR A 106 6.79 3.46 2.88
CA THR A 106 7.81 2.47 2.51
C THR A 106 7.91 2.34 1.01
N TYR A 107 9.10 2.50 0.44
CA TYR A 107 9.32 2.38 -1.00
C TYR A 107 10.00 1.04 -1.32
N HIS A 108 9.45 0.31 -2.28
CA HIS A 108 10.08 -0.88 -2.84
C HIS A 108 11.13 -0.46 -3.86
N VAL A 109 12.39 -0.76 -3.58
CA VAL A 109 13.52 -0.36 -4.43
C VAL A 109 14.15 -1.58 -5.07
N TYR A 110 14.52 -1.45 -6.35
CA TYR A 110 15.20 -2.52 -7.10
C TYR A 110 16.66 -2.69 -6.66
N ASN A 111 17.30 -1.59 -6.28
CA ASN A 111 18.66 -1.60 -5.78
C ASN A 111 18.97 -0.36 -4.94
N VAL A 112 20.01 -0.46 -4.13
CA VAL A 112 20.60 0.63 -3.35
C VAL A 112 21.99 0.90 -3.89
N TYR A 113 22.28 2.15 -4.24
CA TYR A 113 23.59 2.59 -4.72
C TYR A 113 24.21 3.58 -3.74
N GLU A 114 25.52 3.49 -3.54
CA GLU A 114 26.30 4.61 -3.00
C GLU A 114 26.44 5.69 -4.09
N SER A 115 26.55 6.96 -3.68
CA SER A 115 26.57 8.09 -4.62
C SER A 115 27.67 7.99 -5.69
N ASN A 116 28.81 7.38 -5.36
CA ASN A 116 29.94 7.16 -6.26
C ASN A 116 29.75 5.98 -7.24
N GLN A 117 28.71 5.16 -7.04
CA GLN A 117 28.37 4.03 -7.93
C GLN A 117 27.38 4.43 -9.03
N ILE A 118 26.75 5.60 -8.92
CA ILE A 118 25.79 6.07 -9.92
C ILE A 118 26.55 6.72 -11.08
N HIS A 119 26.55 6.04 -12.22
CA HIS A 119 27.11 6.55 -13.47
C HIS A 119 26.10 6.48 -14.63
N ASP A 120 26.38 7.23 -15.69
CA ASP A 120 25.49 7.43 -16.84
C ASP A 120 25.04 6.12 -17.51
N GLN A 121 25.89 5.10 -17.53
CA GLN A 121 25.54 3.80 -18.13
C GLN A 121 24.40 3.08 -17.37
N ILE A 122 24.28 3.25 -16.06
CA ILE A 122 23.15 2.70 -15.28
C ILE A 122 21.85 3.38 -15.75
N ILE A 123 21.86 4.71 -15.84
CA ILE A 123 20.71 5.50 -16.31
C ILE A 123 20.33 5.10 -17.74
N LYS A 124 21.32 5.02 -18.64
CA LYS A 124 21.12 4.59 -20.04
C LYS A 124 20.54 3.19 -20.12
N ASN A 125 20.99 2.27 -19.27
CA ASN A 125 20.49 0.88 -19.28
C ASN A 125 19.03 0.79 -18.83
N VAL A 126 18.62 1.57 -17.84
CA VAL A 126 17.21 1.64 -17.41
C VAL A 126 16.36 2.34 -18.48
N ALA A 127 16.85 3.44 -19.05
CA ALA A 127 16.14 4.21 -20.09
C ALA A 127 15.89 3.44 -21.38
N LYS A 128 16.74 2.46 -21.73
CA LYS A 128 16.50 1.55 -22.88
C LYS A 128 15.14 0.84 -22.82
N TRP A 129 14.63 0.63 -21.61
CA TRP A 129 13.37 -0.07 -21.36
C TRP A 129 12.20 0.89 -21.15
N ASN A 130 12.34 2.18 -21.46
CA ASN A 130 11.27 3.16 -21.22
C ASN A 130 9.92 2.82 -21.88
N TYR A 131 9.94 2.06 -22.98
CA TYR A 131 8.74 1.65 -23.70
C TYR A 131 7.93 0.53 -23.02
N ILE A 132 8.52 -0.18 -22.04
CA ILE A 132 7.82 -1.24 -21.28
C ILE A 132 7.27 -0.77 -19.93
N TRP A 133 7.74 0.38 -19.43
CA TRP A 133 7.22 0.95 -18.19
C TRP A 133 5.82 1.53 -18.44
N GLY A 134 4.93 1.37 -17.46
CA GLY A 134 3.52 1.75 -17.53
C GLY A 134 2.56 0.56 -17.44
N ASN A 135 1.27 0.88 -17.24
CA ASN A 135 0.18 -0.08 -16.99
C ASN A 135 0.48 -1.06 -15.83
N ASN A 136 1.10 -2.19 -16.16
CA ASN A 136 1.33 -3.32 -15.26
C ASN A 136 2.80 -3.44 -14.80
N ILE A 137 3.70 -2.62 -15.35
CA ILE A 137 5.12 -2.62 -14.98
C ILE A 137 5.46 -1.22 -14.46
N THR A 138 5.65 -1.11 -13.15
CA THR A 138 6.00 0.15 -12.49
C THR A 138 7.41 0.60 -12.85
N ASP A 139 7.61 1.90 -12.97
CA ASP A 139 8.95 2.47 -13.11
C ASP A 139 9.87 2.01 -11.97
N PRO A 140 11.13 1.63 -12.28
CA PRO A 140 12.03 1.14 -11.26
C PRO A 140 12.49 2.28 -10.36
N ILE A 141 12.28 2.11 -9.05
CA ILE A 141 12.78 3.02 -8.02
C ILE A 141 14.14 2.49 -7.52
N PHE A 142 15.12 3.38 -7.44
CA PHE A 142 16.44 3.10 -6.87
C PHE A 142 16.72 4.06 -5.72
N LEU A 143 17.35 3.56 -4.66
CA LEU A 143 17.78 4.38 -3.54
C LEU A 143 19.24 4.80 -3.72
N SER A 144 19.52 6.09 -3.63
CA SER A 144 20.89 6.61 -3.59
C SER A 144 21.24 7.04 -2.17
N LYS A 145 22.31 6.45 -1.61
CA LYS A 145 22.90 6.87 -0.35
C LYS A 145 23.92 7.97 -0.61
N ILE A 146 23.66 9.14 -0.05
CA ILE A 146 24.58 10.29 -0.11
C ILE A 146 25.23 10.43 1.26
N SER A 147 26.55 10.27 1.34
CA SER A 147 27.33 10.66 2.51
C SER A 147 27.55 12.18 2.47
N LEU A 148 26.80 12.95 3.25
CA LEU A 148 27.06 14.37 3.47
C LEU A 148 28.07 14.51 4.61
N VAL A 149 29.29 14.98 4.30
CA VAL A 149 30.24 15.44 5.32
C VAL A 149 29.96 16.92 5.59
N ILE A 150 29.24 17.22 6.68
CA ILE A 150 29.03 18.59 7.12
C ILE A 150 30.27 19.02 7.91
N ASN A 151 31.18 19.77 7.28
CA ASN A 151 32.25 20.45 8.00
C ASN A 151 31.66 21.68 8.69
N ILE A 152 31.45 21.59 10.00
CA ILE A 152 31.16 22.77 10.83
C ILE A 152 32.47 23.54 10.97
N ILE A 153 32.63 24.61 10.19
CA ILE A 153 33.72 25.56 10.36
C ILE A 153 33.33 26.46 11.53
N TYR A 154 33.92 26.23 12.71
CA TYR A 154 33.93 27.24 13.76
C TYR A 154 34.87 28.35 13.32
N ILE A 155 34.31 29.49 12.91
CA ILE A 155 35.07 30.74 12.78
C ILE A 155 35.14 31.32 14.20
N PHE A 156 36.32 31.23 14.83
CA PHE A 156 36.66 31.98 16.05
C PHE A 156 37.03 33.42 15.70
#